data_AF-A0A378TFV4-F1
#
_entry.id   AF-A0A378TFV4-F1
#
_cell.length_a   1.000
_cell.length_b   1.000
_cell.length_c   1.000
_cell.angle_alpha   90.00
_cell.angle_beta   90.00
_cell.angle_gamma   90.00
#
_symmetry.space_group_name_H-M   'P 1'
#
loop_
_entity.id
_entity.type
_entity.pdbx_description
1 polymer ?
#
loop_
_entity_poly.entity_id
_entity_poly.type
_entity_poly.pdbx_seq_one_letter_code
_entity_poly.pdbx_strand_id
1 'polypeptide(L)' 'MERNPQVIVLGDLARNRFPGDRLEDKKQFLATDPVTAVMPAVADQRYVALHGAEMNPSIRIVDGVEKLAGWLAENRQ' A
#
# COMPACT_ATOMS: atom_id res chain seq x y z
N MET A 1 -15.95 8.57 2.32
CA MET A 1 -15.45 8.50 3.71
C MET A 1 -16.03 7.34 4.52
N GLU A 2 -16.87 6.46 3.95
CA GLU A 2 -17.54 5.38 4.70
C GLU A 2 -16.64 4.19 5.11
N ARG A 3 -15.42 4.08 4.58
CA ARG A 3 -14.45 3.06 5.01
C ARG A 3 -13.16 3.75 5.43
N ASN A 4 -12.83 3.63 6.71
CA ASN A 4 -11.59 4.12 7.31
C ASN A 4 -10.61 2.95 7.45
N PRO A 5 -9.75 2.67 6.44
CA PRO A 5 -8.83 1.56 6.52
C PRO A 5 -7.79 1.79 7.61
N GLN A 6 -7.38 0.71 8.29
CA GLN A 6 -6.25 0.78 9.22
C GLN A 6 -4.90 0.72 8.49
N VAL A 7 -4.85 0.04 7.35
CA VAL A 7 -3.63 -0.18 6.57
C VAL A 7 -3.98 -0.03 5.10
N ILE A 8 -3.07 0.55 4.32
CA ILE A 8 -3.21 0.68 2.87
C ILE A 8 -2.11 -0.16 2.20
N VAL A 9 -2.51 -1.16 1.42
CA VAL A 9 -1.57 -1.96 0.62
C VAL A 9 -1.33 -1.25 -0.71
N LEU A 10 -0.07 -0.95 -1.02
CA LEU A 10 0.34 -0.24 -2.22
C LEU A 10 1.13 -1.16 -3.15
N GLY A 11 0.67 -1.26 -4.40
CA GLY A 11 1.43 -1.96 -5.44
C GLY A 11 2.63 -1.16 -5.91
N ASP A 12 3.84 -1.69 -5.78
CA ASP A 12 5.03 -1.13 -6.42
C ASP A 12 5.22 -1.75 -7.81
N LEU A 13 4.93 -0.95 -8.84
CA LEU A 13 5.00 -1.37 -10.23
C LEU A 13 6.33 -0.90 -10.83
N ALA A 14 7.40 -1.63 -10.53
CA ALA A 14 8.78 -1.31 -10.93
C ALA A 14 9.00 -1.09 -12.44
N ARG A 15 8.07 -1.53 -13.30
CA ARG A 15 8.10 -1.27 -14.74
C ARG A 15 7.90 0.21 -15.09
N ASN A 16 7.35 1.01 -14.16
CA ASN A 16 7.22 2.47 -14.23
C ASN A 16 6.77 2.98 -15.61
N ARG A 17 5.66 2.42 -16.10
CA ARG A 17 5.12 2.70 -17.44
C ARG A 17 4.22 3.94 -17.42
N PHE A 18 3.58 4.22 -16.29
CA PHE A 18 2.63 5.32 -16.14
C PHE A 18 2.88 6.11 -14.86
N PRO A 19 2.51 7.41 -14.83
CA PRO A 19 2.50 8.18 -13.59
C PRO A 19 1.69 7.45 -12.50
N GLY A 20 2.25 7.33 -11.30
CA GLY A 20 1.61 6.60 -10.21
C GLY A 20 1.93 5.12 -10.17
N ASP A 21 2.80 4.59 -11.02
CA ASP A 21 3.28 3.20 -10.95
C ASP A 21 4.24 2.97 -9.77
N ARG A 22 5.13 3.94 -9.52
CA ARG A 22 6.11 3.85 -8.44
C ARG A 22 5.42 3.99 -7.09
N LEU A 23 5.93 3.27 -6.10
CA LEU A 23 5.47 3.40 -4.72
C LEU A 23 5.45 4.86 -4.22
N GLU A 24 6.51 5.62 -4.50
CA GLU A 24 6.64 7.01 -4.04
C GLU A 24 5.60 7.94 -4.67
N ASP A 25 5.30 7.76 -5.96
CA ASP A 25 4.25 8.53 -6.64
C ASP A 25 2.89 8.29 -5.97
N LYS A 26 2.61 7.04 -5.56
CA LYS A 26 1.36 6.69 -4.86
C LYS A 26 1.31 7.30 -3.46
N LYS A 27 2.41 7.26 -2.70
CA LYS A 27 2.49 7.89 -1.38
C LYS A 27 2.27 9.41 -1.48
N GLN A 28 2.90 10.04 -2.47
CA GLN A 28 2.75 11.48 -2.71
C GLN A 28 1.31 11.83 -3.10
N PHE A 29 0.70 11.04 -3.98
CA PHE A 29 -0.70 11.22 -4.34
C PHE A 29 -1.61 11.14 -3.11
N LEU A 30 -1.48 10.10 -2.28
CA LEU A 30 -2.27 9.94 -1.06
C LEU A 30 -2.06 11.09 -0.06
N ALA A 31 -0.83 11.58 0.09
CA ALA A 31 -0.51 12.66 1.01
C ALA A 31 -1.01 14.03 0.54
N THR A 32 -1.24 14.22 -0.76
CA THR A 32 -1.64 15.52 -1.35
C THR A 32 -3.10 15.59 -1.77
N ASP A 33 -3.75 14.45 -1.96
CA ASP A 33 -5.16 14.41 -2.31
C ASP A 33 -6.04 14.78 -1.10
N PRO A 34 -6.97 15.75 -1.24
CA PRO A 34 -7.71 16.31 -0.11
C PRO A 34 -8.66 15.31 0.58
N VAL A 35 -8.98 14.20 -0.09
CA VAL A 35 -9.86 13.16 0.46
C VAL A 35 -9.05 12.12 1.24
N THR A 36 -7.89 11.73 0.72
CA THR A 36 -7.07 10.69 1.33
C THR A 36 -6.09 11.21 2.37
N ALA A 37 -5.63 12.46 2.27
CA ALA A 37 -4.72 13.08 3.23
C ALA A 37 -5.27 13.16 4.67
N VAL A 38 -6.60 13.23 4.81
CA VAL A 38 -7.27 13.26 6.13
C VAL A 38 -7.51 11.87 6.73
N MET A 39 -7.15 10.79 6.02
CA MET A 39 -7.30 9.43 6.54
C MET A 39 -6.16 9.11 7.53
N PRO A 40 -6.46 8.55 8.72
CA PRO A 40 -5.43 8.18 9.69
C PRO A 40 -4.34 7.27 9.12
N ALA A 41 -4.69 6.25 8.33
CA ALA A 41 -3.69 5.37 7.71
C ALA A 41 -2.75 6.11 6.73
N VAL A 42 -3.18 7.22 6.14
CA VAL A 42 -2.34 8.04 5.26
C VAL A 42 -1.46 8.97 6.09
N ALA A 43 -2.03 9.65 7.08
CA ALA A 43 -1.33 10.55 7.99
C ALA A 43 -0.22 9.82 8.78
N ASP A 44 -0.52 8.61 9.26
CA ASP A 44 0.40 7.75 10.00
C ASP A 44 1.30 6.91 9.08
N GLN A 45 1.22 7.12 7.76
CA GLN A 45 1.99 6.40 6.73
C GLN A 45 1.93 4.86 6.87
N ARG A 46 0.75 4.32 7.23
CA ARG A 46 0.49 2.87 7.42
C ARG A 46 0.36 2.15 6.08
N TYR A 47 1.49 2.05 5.39
CA TYR A 47 1.61 1.47 4.05
C TYR A 47 2.32 0.13 4.07
N VAL A 48 1.75 -0.85 3.35
CA VAL A 48 2.43 -2.11 3.01
C VAL A 48 2.69 -2.13 1.52
N ALA A 49 3.96 -2.12 1.13
CA ALA A 49 4.34 -2.19 -0.28
C ALA A 49 4.43 -3.65 -0.74
N LEU A 50 3.68 -4.00 -1.78
CA LEU A 50 3.75 -5.29 -2.45
C LEU A 50 4.15 -5.11 -3.91
N HIS A 51 4.91 -6.04 -4.49
CA HIS A 51 5.15 -6.02 -5.92
C HIS A 51 3.87 -6.35 -6.69
N GLY A 52 3.71 -5.79 -7.89
CA GLY A 52 2.55 -6.07 -8.74
C GLY A 52 2.25 -7.55 -8.96
N ALA A 53 3.28 -8.41 -8.96
CA ALA A 53 3.11 -9.86 -9.12
C ALA A 53 2.53 -10.55 -7.88
N GLU A 54 2.72 -9.99 -6.68
CA GLU A 54 2.26 -10.52 -5.40
C GLU A 54 0.76 -10.26 -5.18
N MET A 55 0.16 -9.37 -5.98
CA MET A 55 -1.27 -9.06 -5.93
C MET A 55 -2.10 -9.85 -6.95
N ASN A 56 -1.45 -10.63 -7.82
CA ASN A 56 -2.11 -11.41 -8.87
C ASN A 56 -2.32 -12.86 -8.42
N PRO A 57 -3.39 -13.55 -8.87
CA PRO A 57 -3.57 -14.98 -8.64
C PRO A 57 -2.38 -15.78 -9.16
N SER A 58 -1.53 -16.23 -8.24
CA SER A 58 -0.30 -16.99 -8.54
C SER A 58 0.31 -17.53 -7.26
N ILE A 59 1.38 -18.33 -7.39
CA ILE A 59 2.19 -18.77 -6.24
C ILE A 59 2.78 -17.59 -5.44
N ARG A 60 2.98 -16.43 -6.09
CA ARG A 60 3.57 -15.23 -5.47
C ARG A 60 2.61 -14.50 -4.52
N ILE A 61 1.34 -14.91 -4.47
CA ILE A 61 0.41 -14.38 -3.47
C ILE A 61 0.86 -14.76 -2.06
N VAL A 62 1.54 -15.89 -1.90
CA VAL A 62 2.07 -16.35 -0.61
C VAL A 62 3.06 -15.33 -0.06
N ASP A 63 4.03 -14.90 -0.87
CA ASP A 63 5.00 -13.86 -0.50
C ASP A 63 4.29 -12.56 -0.06
N GLY A 64 3.24 -12.16 -0.77
CA GLY A 64 2.46 -10.98 -0.46
C GLY A 64 1.71 -11.08 0.88
N VAL A 65 1.13 -12.24 1.17
CA VAL A 65 0.44 -12.52 2.43
C VAL A 65 1.44 -12.56 3.59
N GLU A 66 2.60 -13.19 3.42
CA GLU A 66 3.65 -13.26 4.43
C GLU A 66 4.20 -11.86 4.76
N LYS A 67 4.45 -11.01 3.76
CA LYS A 67 4.84 -9.60 3.97
C LYS A 67 3.79 -8.81 4.75
N LEU A 68 2.52 -8.95 4.38
CA LEU A 68 1.43 -8.27 5.09
C LEU A 68 1.33 -8.76 6.54
N ALA A 69 1.41 -10.07 6.77
CA ALA A 69 1.38 -10.65 8.10
C ALA A 69 2.56 -10.20 8.97
N GLY A 70 3.78 -10.17 8.40
CA GLY A 70 4.98 -9.68 9.07
C GLY A 70 4.84 -8.21 9.47
N TRP A 71 4.42 -7.35 8.54
CA TRP A 71 4.17 -5.94 8.82
C TRP A 71 3.14 -5.76 9.95
N LEU A 72 2.03 -6.50 9.92
CA LEU A 72 1.00 -6.44 10.97
C LEU A 72 1.52 -6.90 12.34
N ALA A 73 2.41 -7.89 12.37
CA ALA A 73 3.01 -8.39 13.60
C ALA A 73 3.95 -7.36 14.24
N GLU A 74 4.73 -6.65 13.42
CA GLU A 74 5.68 -5.60 13.82
C GLU A 74 4.99 -4.28 14.19
N ASN A 75 3.87 -3.97 13.56
CA ASN A 75 3.13 -2.72 13.72
C ASN A 75 1.81 -2.93 14.47
N ARG A 76 1.83 -3.81 15.49
CA ARG A 76 0.67 -4.02 16.36
C ARG A 76 0.35 -2.73 17.09
N GLN A 77 -0.87 -2.23 16.86
CA GLN A 77 -1.49 -1.13 17.62
C GLN A 77 -2.10 -1.68 18.90
#